data_AF-A0AAW1RT36-F1
#
_entry.id   AF-A0AAW1RT36-F1
#
_cell.length_a   1.000
_cell.length_b   1.000
_cell.length_c   1.000
_cell.angle_alpha   90.00
_cell.angle_beta   90.00
_cell.angle_gamma   90.00
#
_symmetry.space_group_name_H-M   'P 1'
#
loop_
_entity.id
_entity.type
_entity.pdbx_description
1 polymer ?
#
loop_
_entity_poly.entity_id
_entity_poly.type
_entity_poly.pdbx_seq_one_letter_code
_entity_poly.pdbx_strand_id
1 'polypeptide(L)'
;MAEERQHDKRVSAIAVERPIAPEIHDCCEHLKLASGIENKAYSRDYWVRGRVRVQLLKDDGTPANPEIPNRRVLLRRIAELLPKHPNRSERAQALRAAQQKAAAKQAAAAAPTASTKPSKKDKKAKKGR
;
A
#
# COMPACT_ATOMS: atom_id res chain seq x y z
N MET A 1 -10.77 12.22 -7.41
CA MET A 1 -9.46 12.73 -7.86
C MET A 1 -8.42 11.71 -7.46
N ALA A 2 -8.06 10.81 -8.38
CA ALA A 2 -7.04 9.80 -8.14
C ALA A 2 -5.68 10.49 -8.26
N GLU A 3 -5.17 10.98 -7.14
CA GLU A 3 -3.85 11.60 -7.06
C GLU A 3 -2.82 10.60 -7.59
N GLU A 4 -2.20 10.95 -8.72
CA GLU A 4 -1.11 10.18 -9.32
C GLU A 4 0.07 10.23 -8.35
N ARG A 5 0.13 9.25 -7.46
CA ARG A 5 1.20 9.12 -6.47
C ARG A 5 2.54 8.99 -7.22
N GLN A 6 3.34 10.05 -7.17
CA GLN A 6 4.68 10.10 -7.75
C GLN A 6 5.65 9.17 -7.00
N HIS A 7 5.53 7.87 -7.22
CA HIS A 7 6.51 6.90 -6.76
C HIS A 7 7.73 6.89 -7.69
N ASP A 8 8.93 6.93 -7.13
CA ASP A 8 10.20 6.80 -7.88
C ASP A 8 10.35 5.39 -8.48
N LYS A 9 9.79 5.16 -9.66
CA LYS A 9 9.88 3.87 -10.35
C LYS A 9 11.24 3.73 -11.03
N ARG A 10 12.21 3.14 -10.32
CA ARG A 10 13.56 2.88 -10.86
C ARG A 10 13.60 1.80 -11.95
N VAL A 11 12.55 0.98 -12.06
CA VAL A 11 12.35 -0.02 -13.11
C VAL A 11 10.94 0.16 -13.65
N SER A 12 10.79 0.94 -14.73
CA SER A 12 9.48 1.33 -15.26
C SER A 12 8.78 0.22 -16.07
N ALA A 13 9.54 -0.58 -16.83
CA ALA A 13 8.97 -1.57 -17.75
C ALA A 13 8.38 -2.82 -17.06
N ILE A 14 8.91 -3.21 -15.90
CA ILE A 14 8.51 -4.43 -15.17
C ILE A 14 7.92 -4.04 -13.80
N ALA A 15 7.46 -2.79 -13.64
CA ALA A 15 6.99 -2.30 -12.35
C ALA A 15 5.75 -3.07 -11.87
N VAL A 16 5.80 -3.61 -10.65
CA VAL A 16 4.65 -4.23 -10.00
C VAL A 16 3.77 -3.17 -9.38
N GLU A 17 2.45 -3.35 -9.46
CA GLU A 17 1.51 -2.43 -8.83
C GLU A 17 1.55 -2.54 -7.30
N ARG A 18 1.71 -1.41 -6.60
CA ARG A 18 1.65 -1.30 -5.12
C ARG A 18 2.42 -2.41 -4.37
N PRO A 19 3.75 -2.55 -4.53
CA PRO A 19 4.52 -3.52 -3.75
C PRO A 19 4.60 -3.09 -2.28
N ILE A 20 4.64 -4.05 -1.33
CA ILE A 20 4.80 -3.76 0.11
C ILE A 20 6.16 -4.28 0.60
N ALA A 21 6.74 -3.62 1.61
CA ALA A 21 8.01 -4.00 2.23
C ALA A 21 8.14 -5.49 2.66
N PRO A 22 7.16 -6.13 3.33
CA PRO A 22 7.22 -7.56 3.65
C PRO A 22 7.26 -8.45 2.41
N GLU A 23 6.41 -8.20 1.40
CA GLU A 23 6.45 -8.99 0.15
C GLU A 23 7.81 -8.89 -0.56
N ILE A 24 8.42 -7.70 -0.51
CA ILE A 24 9.77 -7.48 -1.05
C ILE A 24 10.83 -8.22 -0.23
N HIS A 25 10.68 -8.25 1.09
CA HIS A 25 11.58 -8.95 2.01
C HIS A 25 11.52 -10.46 1.81
N ASP A 26 10.33 -11.04 1.71
CA ASP A 26 10.13 -12.47 1.38
C ASP A 26 10.84 -12.81 0.05
N CYS A 27 10.67 -11.98 -0.99
CA CYS A 27 11.38 -12.16 -2.26
C CYS A 27 12.92 -12.07 -2.11
N CYS A 28 13.44 -11.22 -1.21
CA CYS A 28 14.88 -11.14 -0.95
C CYS A 28 15.39 -12.38 -0.21
N GLU A 29 14.61 -12.94 0.71
CA GLU A 29 14.93 -14.18 1.42
C GLU A 29 14.95 -15.38 0.46
N HIS A 30 14.00 -15.46 -0.48
CA HIS A 30 14.01 -16.46 -1.54
C HIS A 30 15.28 -16.41 -2.41
N LEU A 31 15.82 -15.21 -2.62
CA LEU A 31 17.08 -14.98 -3.35
C LEU A 31 18.33 -15.22 -2.49
N LYS A 32 18.15 -15.68 -1.24
CA LYS A 32 19.19 -15.96 -0.24
C LYS A 32 20.05 -14.74 0.09
N LEU A 33 19.45 -13.55 0.04
CA LEU A 33 20.12 -12.31 0.42
C LEU A 33 19.76 -11.93 1.85
N ALA A 34 20.79 -11.60 2.65
CA ALA A 34 20.57 -11.07 3.99
C ALA A 34 19.81 -9.73 3.88
N SER A 35 18.60 -9.70 4.42
CA SER A 35 17.72 -8.53 4.31
C SER A 35 16.93 -8.27 5.59
N GLY A 36 16.58 -7.01 5.82
CA GLY A 36 15.87 -6.57 7.02
C GLY A 36 14.94 -5.41 6.75
N ILE A 37 13.79 -5.40 7.44
CA ILE A 37 12.75 -4.37 7.30
C ILE A 37 12.96 -3.27 8.35
N GLU A 38 13.00 -2.02 7.91
CA GLU A 38 13.03 -0.84 8.78
C GLU A 38 11.71 -0.06 8.69
N ASN A 39 11.26 0.49 9.82
CA ASN A 39 10.03 1.28 9.89
C ASN A 39 10.23 2.76 9.45
N LYS A 40 10.83 2.96 8.29
CA LYS A 40 11.10 4.27 7.68
C LYS A 40 10.22 4.48 6.45
N ALA A 41 9.72 5.70 6.28
CA ALA A 41 9.00 6.13 5.09
C ALA A 41 9.96 6.76 4.08
N TYR A 42 9.56 6.75 2.80
CA TYR A 42 10.30 7.46 1.76
C TYR A 42 9.86 8.92 1.73
N SER A 43 10.80 9.87 1.57
CA SER A 43 10.46 11.30 1.65
C SER A 43 9.41 11.76 0.63
N ARG A 44 9.32 11.09 -0.53
CA ARG A 44 8.30 11.40 -1.56
C ARG A 44 6.99 10.63 -1.37
N ASP A 45 6.96 9.65 -0.47
CA ASP A 45 5.75 8.89 -0.13
C ASP A 45 5.74 8.55 1.37
N TYR A 46 5.17 9.48 2.13
CA TYR A 46 5.16 9.43 3.59
C TYR A 46 4.13 8.43 4.16
N TRP A 47 3.08 8.13 3.39
CA TRP A 47 1.97 7.29 3.84
C TRP A 47 2.30 5.80 3.78
N VAL A 48 3.20 5.40 2.88
CA VAL A 48 3.70 4.02 2.80
C VAL A 48 4.95 3.89 3.64
N ARG A 49 4.82 3.22 4.79
CA ARG A 49 5.94 2.91 5.69
C ARG A 49 6.53 1.54 5.38
N GLY A 50 7.86 1.45 5.44
CA GLY A 50 8.59 0.20 5.28
C GLY A 50 9.74 0.36 4.28
N ARG A 51 10.96 0.07 4.73
CA ARG A 51 12.17 0.09 3.90
C ARG A 51 12.94 -1.21 4.07
N VAL A 52 13.17 -1.91 2.97
CA VAL A 52 13.99 -3.13 2.98
C VAL A 52 15.47 -2.75 2.78
N ARG A 53 16.31 -3.17 3.72
CA ARG A 53 17.77 -3.16 3.57
C ARG A 53 18.23 -4.52 3.11
N VAL A 54 19.17 -4.54 2.18
CA VAL A 54 19.70 -5.76 1.58
C VAL A 54 21.21 -5.68 1.53
N GLN A 55 21.88 -6.72 1.99
CA GLN A 55 23.32 -6.87 1.85
C GLN A 55 23.62 -7.46 0.47
N LEU A 56 24.14 -6.64 -0.44
CA LEU A 56 24.48 -7.05 -1.80
C LEU A 56 25.93 -7.55 -1.93
N LEU A 57 26.85 -6.96 -1.15
CA LEU A 57 28.26 -7.31 -1.15
C LEU A 57 28.63 -7.90 0.21
N LYS A 58 29.53 -8.88 0.23
CA LYS A 58 30.15 -9.36 1.47
C LYS A 58 31.26 -8.39 1.90
N ASP A 59 31.82 -8.62 3.09
CA ASP A 59 32.92 -7.82 3.62
C ASP A 59 34.17 -7.89 2.72
N ASP A 60 34.33 -8.99 1.98
CA ASP A 60 35.41 -9.20 0.99
C ASP A 60 35.18 -8.46 -0.35
N GLY A 61 34.10 -7.69 -0.48
CA GLY A 61 33.74 -7.00 -1.72
C GLY A 61 33.16 -7.89 -2.82
N THR A 62 33.02 -9.19 -2.58
CA THR A 62 32.36 -10.12 -3.51
C THR A 62 30.84 -10.01 -3.42
N PRO A 63 30.09 -10.24 -4.52
CA PRO A 63 28.64 -10.23 -4.47
C PRO A 63 28.12 -11.40 -3.61
N ALA A 64 27.16 -11.10 -2.73
CA ALA A 64 26.55 -12.08 -1.83
C ALA A 64 25.87 -13.23 -2.61
N ASN A 65 25.28 -12.90 -3.76
CA ASN A 65 24.78 -13.85 -4.74
C ASN A 65 25.34 -13.46 -6.13
N PRO A 66 26.07 -14.34 -6.83
CA PRO A 66 26.67 -14.04 -8.13
C PRO A 66 25.63 -13.70 -9.21
N GLU A 67 24.38 -14.14 -9.06
CA GLU A 67 23.28 -13.79 -9.99
C GLU A 67 22.80 -12.34 -9.81
N ILE A 68 23.15 -11.70 -8.68
CA ILE A 68 22.69 -10.37 -8.28
C ILE A 68 23.90 -9.49 -7.91
N PRO A 69 24.71 -9.10 -8.91
CA PRO A 69 25.88 -8.24 -8.66
C PRO A 69 25.48 -6.79 -8.36
N ASN A 70 24.33 -6.35 -8.88
CA ASN A 70 23.95 -4.94 -8.91
C ASN A 70 22.54 -4.71 -8.36
N ARG A 71 22.34 -3.55 -7.72
CA ARG A 71 21.01 -3.12 -7.23
C ARG A 71 19.94 -3.10 -8.31
N ARG A 72 20.29 -2.76 -9.57
CA ARG A 72 19.33 -2.78 -10.70
C ARG A 72 18.91 -4.20 -11.10
N VAL A 73 19.78 -5.20 -10.91
CA VAL A 73 19.48 -6.60 -11.20
C VAL A 73 18.56 -7.16 -10.11
N LEU A 74 18.85 -6.84 -8.85
CA LEU A 74 17.99 -7.18 -7.71
C LEU A 74 16.56 -6.71 -7.93
N LEU A 75 16.38 -5.44 -8.28
CA LEU A 75 15.04 -4.87 -8.49
C LEU A 75 14.28 -5.53 -9.64
N ARG A 76 14.98 -5.98 -10.70
CA ARG A 76 14.34 -6.73 -11.79
C ARG A 76 13.91 -8.13 -11.36
N ARG A 77 14.76 -8.85 -10.63
CA ARG A 77 14.41 -10.18 -10.09
C ARG A 77 13.24 -10.12 -9.12
N ILE A 78 13.23 -9.15 -8.20
CA ILE A 78 12.11 -8.94 -7.29
C ILE A 78 10.82 -8.64 -8.07
N ALA A 79 10.89 -7.81 -9.12
CA ALA A 79 9.74 -7.50 -9.94
C ALA A 79 9.16 -8.72 -10.69
N GLU A 80 9.99 -9.68 -11.09
CA GLU A 80 9.56 -10.95 -11.69
C GLU A 80 8.93 -11.91 -10.68
N LEU A 81 9.38 -11.89 -9.42
CA LEU A 81 8.95 -12.81 -8.36
C LEU A 81 7.69 -12.32 -7.63
N LEU A 82 7.55 -11.01 -7.42
CA LEU A 82 6.43 -10.40 -6.69
C LEU A 82 5.03 -10.81 -7.20
N PRO A 83 4.75 -10.85 -8.51
CA PRO A 83 3.45 -11.28 -9.01
C PRO A 83 3.12 -12.75 -8.71
N LYS A 84 4.14 -13.59 -8.48
CA LYS A 84 4.02 -15.02 -8.16
C LYS A 84 3.92 -15.28 -6.66
N HIS A 85 4.04 -14.24 -5.83
CA HIS A 85 4.05 -14.39 -4.38
C HIS A 85 2.68 -14.89 -3.85
N PRO A 86 2.63 -15.85 -2.92
CA PRO A 86 1.38 -16.40 -2.40
C PRO A 86 0.44 -15.33 -1.83
N ASN A 87 0.98 -14.33 -1.14
CA ASN A 87 0.18 -13.29 -0.48
C ASN A 87 -0.51 -12.31 -1.45
N ARG A 88 -0.24 -12.40 -2.77
CA ARG A 88 -0.82 -11.48 -3.78
C ARG A 88 -2.28 -11.80 -4.10
N SER A 89 -2.70 -13.06 -4.02
CA SER A 89 -4.08 -13.49 -4.27
C SER A 89 -5.03 -13.01 -3.17
N GLU A 90 -4.67 -13.26 -1.91
CA GLU A 90 -5.44 -12.83 -0.73
C GLU A 90 -5.51 -11.29 -0.65
N ARG A 91 -4.41 -10.62 -0.96
CA ARG A 91 -4.37 -9.16 -0.96
C ARG A 91 -5.21 -8.55 -2.08
N ALA A 92 -5.23 -9.15 -3.27
CA ALA A 92 -6.10 -8.69 -4.35
C ALA A 92 -7.58 -8.80 -3.95
N GLN A 93 -7.95 -9.84 -3.21
CA GLN A 93 -9.29 -10.00 -2.64
C GLN A 93 -9.58 -8.95 -1.57
N ALA A 94 -8.66 -8.71 -0.62
CA ALA A 94 -8.82 -7.68 0.42
C ALA A 94 -8.93 -6.26 -0.15
N LEU A 95 -8.15 -5.93 -1.19
CA LEU A 95 -8.23 -4.65 -1.90
C LEU A 95 -9.57 -4.48 -2.63
N ARG A 96 -10.09 -5.53 -3.28
CA ARG A 96 -11.43 -5.53 -3.89
C ARG A 96 -12.52 -5.33 -2.84
N ALA A 97 -12.45 -6.02 -1.71
CA ALA A 97 -13.40 -5.87 -0.61
C ALA A 97 -13.36 -4.45 0.00
N ALA A 98 -12.18 -3.86 0.15
CA ALA A 98 -12.02 -2.48 0.62
C ALA A 98 -12.58 -1.45 -0.39
N GLN A 99 -12.38 -1.67 -1.69
CA GLN A 99 -12.94 -0.83 -2.74
C GLN A 99 -14.48 -0.93 -2.80
N GLN A 100 -15.05 -2.12 -2.64
CA GLN A 100 -16.50 -2.32 -2.57
C GLN A 100 -17.11 -1.61 -1.34
N LYS A 101 -16.46 -1.69 -0.17
CA LYS A 101 -16.88 -0.96 1.04
C LYS A 101 -16.78 0.55 0.87
N ALA A 102 -15.74 1.05 0.20
CA ALA A 102 -15.57 2.48 -0.08
C ALA A 102 -16.62 2.99 -1.09
N ALA A 103 -16.92 2.23 -2.13
CA ALA A 103 -17.94 2.56 -3.13
C ALA A 103 -19.36 2.56 -2.52
N ALA A 104 -19.68 1.60 -1.65
CA ALA A 104 -20.97 1.56 -0.94
C ALA A 104 -21.14 2.78 -0.01
N LYS A 105 -20.08 3.22 0.67
CA LYS A 105 -20.10 4.41 1.53
C LYS A 105 -20.23 5.72 0.73
N GLN A 106 -19.69 5.77 -0.48
CA GLN A 106 -19.82 6.92 -1.38
C GLN A 106 -21.21 6.98 -2.05
N ALA A 107 -21.79 5.83 -2.40
CA ALA A 107 -23.17 5.75 -2.90
C ALA A 107 -24.20 6.16 -1.82
N ALA A 108 -23.96 5.83 -0.55
CA ALA A 108 -24.80 6.27 0.56
C ALA A 108 -24.70 7.78 0.86
N ALA A 109 -23.60 8.44 0.46
CA ALA A 109 -23.39 9.87 0.64
C ALA A 109 -23.91 10.74 -0.54
N ALA A 110 -24.27 10.12 -1.66
CA ALA A 110 -24.77 10.80 -2.87
C ALA A 110 -26.31 10.79 -2.98
N ALA A 111 -27.03 10.35 -1.95
CA ALA A 111 -28.49 10.51 -1.90
C ALA A 111 -28.81 12.02 -1.81
N PRO A 112 -29.66 12.57 -2.72
CA PRO A 112 -30.02 13.98 -2.65
C PRO A 112 -30.81 14.21 -1.36
N THR A 113 -30.40 15.21 -0.59
CA THR A 113 -31.17 15.70 0.56
C THR A 113 -32.47 16.33 0.04
N ALA A 114 -33.49 15.50 -0.16
CA ALA A 114 -34.85 15.95 -0.38
C ALA A 114 -35.39 16.51 0.94
N SER A 115 -35.50 17.83 0.95
CA SER A 115 -36.19 18.69 1.91
C SER A 115 -37.49 18.11 2.47
N THR A 116 -37.64 18.07 3.80
CA THR A 116 -38.93 18.36 4.44
C THR A 116 -38.76 18.90 5.86
N LYS A 117 -38.88 20.22 6.00
CA LYS A 117 -39.37 20.87 7.22
C LYS A 117 -40.83 21.23 6.96
N PRO A 118 -41.74 21.09 7.93
CA PRO A 118 -42.45 22.31 8.35
C PRO A 118 -42.70 22.43 9.87
N SER A 119 -42.34 23.62 10.38
CA SER A 119 -43.03 24.50 11.35
C SER A 119 -43.95 23.97 12.47
N LYS A 120 -43.53 24.27 13.71
CA LYS A 120 -44.20 25.08 14.77
C LYS A 120 -45.66 24.77 15.17
N LYS A 121 -45.86 24.37 16.44
CA LYS A 121 -47.03 24.79 17.24
C LYS A 121 -46.72 24.82 18.74
N ASP A 122 -46.73 26.03 19.29
CA ASP A 122 -46.67 26.39 20.70
C ASP A 122 -47.74 25.67 21.55
N LYS A 123 -47.39 25.28 22.80
CA LYS A 123 -48.34 25.33 23.93
C LYS A 123 -47.62 25.32 25.30
N LYS A 124 -47.68 26.51 25.91
CA LYS A 124 -47.36 26.89 27.29
C LYS A 124 -48.37 26.29 28.30
N ALA A 125 -47.88 25.65 29.38
CA ALA A 125 -48.57 25.50 30.69
C ALA A 125 -47.52 24.94 31.70
N LYS A 126 -46.97 25.71 32.65
CA LYS A 126 -47.50 26.26 33.92
C LYS A 126 -47.51 25.23 35.08
N LYS A 127 -46.85 25.62 36.19
CA LYS A 127 -46.96 25.14 37.60
C LYS A 127 -46.35 23.76 37.86
N GLY A 128 -45.60 23.47 38.92
CA GLY A 128 -45.33 24.08 40.24
C GLY A 128 -44.98 22.88 41.15
N ARG A 129 -43.92 22.90 41.93
CA ARG A 129 -43.85 23.38 43.33
C ARG A 129 -42.41 23.22 43.78
#